data_AF-A0A2N0NBC0-F1
#
_entry.id   AF-A0A2N0NBC0-F1
#
_cell.length_a   1.000
_cell.length_b   1.000
_cell.length_c   1.000
_cell.angle_alpha   90.00
_cell.angle_beta   90.00
_cell.angle_gamma   90.00
#
_symmetry.space_group_name_H-M   'P 1'
#
loop_
_entity.id
_entity.type
_entity.pdbx_description
1 polymer ?
#
loop_
_entity_poly.entity_id
_entity_poly.type
_entity_poly.pdbx_seq_one_letter_code
_entity_poly.pdbx_strand_id
1 'polypeptide(L)'
;MLHPKYRLTYFNPSIENLSFTTLGRYLTYYYKAWFQKRPTRLLLDFEDYRQKIEPFDDETFGQFGGDVFKFWKYIKGDYKELASIALRIFRICVNAASVERMWSSMGFLHTNRHNRLNVSSINKF
;
A
#
# COMPACT_ATOMS: atom_id res chain seq x y z
N MET A 1 -3.84 -5.13 1.45
CA MET A 1 -3.86 -3.70 1.84
C MET A 1 -4.89 -2.84 1.09
N LEU A 2 -4.91 -2.78 -0.24
CA LEU A 2 -5.95 -2.04 -0.98
C LEU A 2 -7.08 -2.94 -1.51
N HIS A 3 -7.13 -4.18 -1.06
CA HIS A 3 -8.24 -5.08 -1.31
C HIS A 3 -9.30 -4.83 -0.23
N PRO A 4 -10.56 -4.46 -0.59
CA PRO A 4 -11.60 -4.11 0.39
C PRO A 4 -11.81 -5.22 1.45
N LYS A 5 -11.92 -6.47 0.99
CA LYS A 5 -12.15 -7.66 1.83
C LYS A 5 -11.01 -8.11 2.76
N TYR A 6 -9.73 -7.91 2.38
CA TYR A 6 -8.57 -8.53 3.07
C TYR A 6 -7.65 -7.50 3.70
N ARG A 7 -8.21 -6.39 4.18
CA ARG A 7 -7.41 -5.22 4.48
C ARG A 7 -6.47 -5.39 5.68
N LEU A 8 -6.83 -6.27 6.61
CA LEU A 8 -6.17 -6.44 7.91
C LEU A 8 -5.68 -7.88 8.19
N THR A 9 -6.12 -8.89 7.45
CA THR A 9 -5.96 -10.31 7.85
C THR A 9 -4.59 -10.93 7.54
N TYR A 10 -3.74 -10.26 6.76
CA TYR A 10 -2.42 -10.78 6.36
C TYR A 10 -1.24 -9.94 6.88
N PHE A 11 -1.51 -8.93 7.71
CA PHE A 11 -0.42 -8.26 8.39
C PHE A 11 0.10 -9.15 9.51
N ASN A 12 1.34 -9.62 9.34
CA ASN A 12 2.04 -10.37 10.36
C ASN A 12 2.18 -9.48 11.62
N PRO A 13 1.59 -9.88 12.77
CA PRO A 13 1.64 -9.09 14.00
C PRO A 13 3.05 -8.98 14.59
N SER A 14 4.03 -9.78 14.14
CA SER A 14 5.44 -9.65 14.52
C SER A 14 6.24 -8.65 13.70
N ILE A 15 5.63 -8.02 12.68
CA ILE A 15 6.18 -6.80 12.06
C ILE A 15 5.76 -5.64 12.96
N GLU A 16 6.61 -5.28 13.91
CA GLU A 16 6.40 -4.12 14.77
C GLU A 16 6.02 -2.88 13.94
N ASN A 17 4.78 -2.44 14.10
CA ASN A 17 4.34 -1.07 13.86
C ASN A 17 4.46 -0.51 12.42
N LEU A 18 3.86 -1.17 11.43
CA LEU A 18 3.52 -0.46 10.19
C LEU A 18 2.32 0.46 10.43
N SER A 19 2.58 1.65 11.00
CA SER A 19 1.52 2.63 11.29
C SER A 19 0.80 3.08 10.00
N PHE A 20 -0.50 3.36 10.09
CA PHE A 20 -1.26 3.90 8.94
C PHE A 20 -0.69 5.23 8.42
N THR A 21 -0.05 6.01 9.29
CA THR A 21 0.70 7.21 8.92
C THR A 21 1.92 6.88 8.07
N THR A 22 2.66 5.82 8.38
CA THR A 22 3.72 5.31 7.52
C THR A 22 3.18 4.90 6.15
N LEU A 23 2.07 4.16 6.11
CA LEU A 23 1.42 3.75 4.87
C LEU A 23 0.97 4.94 4.02
N GLY A 24 0.41 5.98 4.66
CA GLY A 24 0.09 7.25 4.00
C GLY A 24 1.31 7.92 3.37
N ARG A 25 2.48 7.89 4.05
CA ARG A 25 3.74 8.41 3.49
C ARG A 25 4.17 7.65 2.25
N TYR A 26 4.09 6.32 2.27
CA TYR A 26 4.40 5.50 1.09
C TYR A 26 3.43 5.74 -0.05
N LEU A 27 2.12 5.79 0.20
CA LEU A 27 1.12 6.12 -0.82
C LEU A 27 1.42 7.48 -1.46
N THR A 28 1.73 8.48 -0.65
CA THR A 28 2.12 9.82 -1.12
C THR A 28 3.38 9.79 -1.97
N TYR A 29 4.41 9.06 -1.54
CA TYR A 29 5.66 8.90 -2.27
C TYR A 29 5.42 8.26 -3.64
N TYR A 30 4.75 7.11 -3.68
CA TYR A 30 4.50 6.39 -4.92
C TYR A 30 3.54 7.13 -5.85
N TYR A 31 2.57 7.88 -5.31
CA TYR A 31 1.73 8.73 -6.14
C TYR A 31 2.56 9.77 -6.90
N LYS A 32 3.44 10.47 -6.18
CA LYS A 32 4.35 11.45 -6.80
C LYS A 32 5.25 10.78 -7.83
N ALA A 33 5.85 9.63 -7.50
CA ALA A 33 6.76 8.93 -8.39
C ALA A 33 6.08 8.39 -9.67
N TRP A 34 4.88 7.83 -9.56
CA TRP A 34 4.20 7.20 -10.71
C TRP A 34 3.39 8.17 -11.56
N PHE A 35 2.82 9.21 -10.96
CA PHE A 35 1.92 10.14 -11.65
C PHE A 35 2.52 11.53 -11.85
N GLN A 36 3.71 11.79 -11.31
CA GLN A 36 4.43 13.07 -11.43
C GLN A 36 3.56 14.28 -11.01
N LYS A 37 2.70 14.07 -10.01
CA LYS A 37 1.74 15.06 -9.49
C LYS A 37 1.79 15.13 -7.97
N ARG A 38 1.47 16.31 -7.43
CA ARG A 38 1.26 16.48 -5.99
C ARG A 38 -0.15 15.98 -5.65
N PRO A 39 -0.31 15.08 -4.64
CA PRO A 39 -1.63 14.66 -4.21
C PRO A 39 -2.36 15.83 -3.55
N THR A 40 -3.67 15.91 -3.77
CA THR A 40 -4.54 16.94 -3.18
C THR A 40 -5.49 16.35 -2.15
N ARG A 41 -5.98 15.12 -2.37
CA ARG A 41 -6.95 14.45 -1.49
C ARG A 41 -6.55 13.02 -1.12
N LEU A 42 -5.45 12.50 -1.64
CA LEU A 42 -5.02 11.11 -1.44
C LEU A 42 -5.05 10.61 0.02
N LEU A 43 -4.60 11.41 0.98
CA LEU A 43 -4.60 10.99 2.39
C LEU A 43 -5.99 11.01 3.01
N LEU A 44 -6.85 11.95 2.59
CA LEU A 44 -8.25 11.99 2.98
C LEU A 44 -8.99 10.78 2.38
N ASP A 45 -8.83 10.54 1.08
CA ASP A 45 -9.39 9.38 0.41
C ASP A 45 -8.94 8.07 1.08
N PHE A 46 -7.67 7.99 1.49
CA PHE A 46 -7.13 6.84 2.19
C PHE A 46 -7.72 6.66 3.60
N GLU A 47 -8.04 7.75 4.28
CA GLU A 47 -8.72 7.74 5.58
C GLU A 47 -10.17 7.30 5.44
N ASP A 48 -10.90 7.83 4.47
CA ASP A 48 -12.28 7.42 4.15
C ASP A 48 -12.32 5.93 3.81
N TYR A 49 -11.38 5.50 2.98
CA TYR A 49 -11.13 4.09 2.72
C TYR A 49 -10.94 3.37 4.04
N ARG A 50 -10.01 3.77 4.91
CA ARG A 50 -9.68 3.09 6.19
C ARG A 50 -10.90 2.94 7.10
N GLN A 51 -11.72 3.97 7.19
CA GLN A 51 -12.93 4.01 8.02
C GLN A 51 -14.11 3.26 7.41
N LYS A 52 -13.98 2.75 6.17
CA LYS A 52 -15.07 2.11 5.41
C LYS A 52 -16.25 3.06 5.19
N ILE A 53 -15.98 4.34 5.01
CA ILE A 53 -17.01 5.32 4.62
C ILE A 53 -17.47 4.94 3.21
N GLU A 54 -18.77 5.02 2.94
CA GLU A 54 -19.33 4.81 1.60
C GLU A 54 -18.53 5.63 0.58
N PRO A 55 -18.05 5.04 -0.52
CA PRO A 55 -18.40 3.72 -1.10
C PRO A 55 -17.44 2.56 -0.74
N PHE A 56 -16.65 2.66 0.33
CA PHE A 56 -15.63 1.67 0.72
C PHE A 56 -16.10 0.59 1.70
N ASP A 57 -17.40 0.56 1.99
CA ASP A 57 -18.05 -0.44 2.82
C ASP A 57 -18.19 -1.80 2.10
N ASP A 58 -18.47 -2.85 2.87
CA ASP A 58 -18.51 -4.22 2.36
C ASP A 58 -19.75 -4.49 1.50
N GLU A 59 -20.85 -3.76 1.71
CA GLU A 59 -22.10 -3.88 0.94
C GLU A 59 -21.90 -3.34 -0.48
N THR A 60 -21.37 -2.12 -0.59
CA THR A 60 -21.03 -1.50 -1.87
C THR A 60 -20.03 -2.35 -2.64
N PHE A 61 -18.98 -2.86 -1.99
CA PHE A 61 -18.03 -3.76 -2.64
C PHE A 61 -18.69 -5.09 -3.08
N GLY A 62 -19.64 -5.61 -2.29
CA GLY A 62 -20.40 -6.82 -2.58
C GLY A 62 -21.15 -6.77 -3.92
N GLN A 63 -21.64 -5.59 -4.31
CA GLN A 63 -22.31 -5.38 -5.61
C GLN A 63 -21.41 -5.65 -6.81
N PHE A 64 -20.09 -5.60 -6.65
CA PHE A 64 -19.12 -5.91 -7.70
C PHE A 64 -18.77 -7.40 -7.77
N GLY A 65 -19.41 -8.26 -6.97
CA GLY A 65 -19.15 -9.70 -6.97
C GLY A 65 -17.71 -10.07 -6.57
N GLY A 66 -17.06 -9.20 -5.78
CA GLY A 66 -15.66 -9.37 -5.41
C GLY A 66 -14.64 -8.94 -6.48
N ASP A 67 -15.08 -8.39 -7.62
CA ASP A 67 -14.19 -7.88 -8.66
C ASP A 67 -13.57 -6.54 -8.24
N VAL A 68 -12.36 -6.64 -7.69
CA VAL A 68 -11.56 -5.51 -7.20
C VAL A 68 -11.22 -4.52 -8.32
N PHE A 69 -11.00 -4.98 -9.55
CA PHE A 69 -10.68 -4.07 -10.65
C PHE A 69 -11.89 -3.28 -11.10
N LYS A 70 -13.08 -3.89 -11.17
CA LYS A 70 -14.33 -3.18 -11.47
C LYS A 70 -14.67 -2.17 -10.39
N PHE A 71 -14.55 -2.56 -9.12
CA PHE A 71 -14.74 -1.65 -7.99
C PHE A 71 -13.83 -0.42 -8.11
N TRP A 72 -12.52 -0.59 -8.20
CA TRP A 72 -11.61 0.56 -8.27
C TRP A 72 -11.74 1.38 -9.57
N LYS A 73 -12.26 0.81 -10.67
CA LYS A 73 -12.62 1.59 -11.86
C LYS A 73 -13.86 2.46 -11.62
N TYR A 74 -14.85 1.96 -10.90
CA TYR A 74 -16.06 2.70 -10.51
C TYR A 74 -15.70 3.86 -9.58
N ILE A 75 -14.96 3.57 -8.51
CA ILE A 75 -14.48 4.54 -7.51
C ILE A 75 -13.64 5.69 -8.11
N LYS A 76 -13.02 5.47 -9.27
CA LYS A 76 -12.14 6.44 -9.91
C LYS A 76 -12.85 7.76 -10.27
N GLY A 77 -14.18 7.78 -10.36
CA GLY A 77 -14.95 9.01 -10.56
C GLY A 77 -14.70 10.03 -9.44
N ASP A 78 -14.90 9.60 -8.19
CA ASP A 78 -14.89 10.47 -7.01
C ASP A 78 -13.53 10.45 -6.28
N TYR A 79 -12.88 9.29 -6.21
CA TYR A 79 -11.61 9.09 -5.49
C TYR A 79 -10.46 8.83 -6.47
N LYS A 80 -10.25 9.79 -7.38
CA LYS A 80 -9.31 9.68 -8.53
C LYS A 80 -7.90 9.26 -8.13
N GLU A 81 -7.34 9.86 -7.07
CA GLU A 81 -5.94 9.66 -6.69
C GLU A 81 -5.74 8.28 -6.10
N LEU A 82 -6.57 7.93 -5.11
CA LEU A 82 -6.51 6.63 -4.45
C LEU A 82 -6.81 5.48 -5.41
N ALA A 83 -7.86 5.61 -6.23
CA ALA A 83 -8.21 4.61 -7.24
C ALA A 83 -7.09 4.39 -8.27
N SER A 84 -6.41 5.47 -8.68
CA SER A 84 -5.30 5.36 -9.62
C SER A 84 -4.12 4.59 -9.03
N ILE A 85 -3.79 4.82 -7.76
CA ILE A 85 -2.76 4.04 -7.05
C ILE A 85 -3.19 2.58 -6.90
N ALA A 86 -4.42 2.34 -6.45
CA ALA A 86 -4.93 0.98 -6.28
C ALA A 86 -4.86 0.19 -7.59
N LEU A 87 -5.39 0.74 -8.68
CA LEU A 87 -5.33 0.12 -10.01
C LEU A 87 -3.88 -0.08 -10.48
N ARG A 88 -2.96 0.86 -10.21
CA ARG A 88 -1.54 0.71 -10.56
C ARG A 88 -0.90 -0.43 -9.78
N ILE A 89 -1.15 -0.52 -8.48
CA ILE A 89 -0.66 -1.61 -7.63
C ILE A 89 -1.20 -2.95 -8.13
N PHE A 90 -2.51 -3.07 -8.36
CA PHE A 90 -3.11 -4.32 -8.85
C PHE A 90 -2.59 -4.73 -10.23
N ARG A 91 -2.28 -3.78 -11.12
CA ARG A 91 -1.62 -4.09 -12.40
C ARG A 91 -0.19 -4.59 -12.25
N ILE A 92 0.58 -4.07 -11.29
CA ILE A 92 1.95 -4.53 -11.01
C ILE A 92 1.90 -5.92 -10.34
N CYS A 93 0.93 -6.13 -9.45
CA CYS A 93 0.78 -7.30 -8.60
C CYS A 93 0.15 -8.53 -9.29
N VAL A 94 0.00 -8.54 -10.61
CA VAL A 94 -0.50 -9.72 -11.36
C VAL A 94 0.44 -10.92 -11.21
N ASN A 95 1.71 -10.69 -10.86
CA ASN A 95 2.69 -11.72 -10.52
C ASN A 95 3.04 -11.66 -9.02
N ALA A 96 3.02 -12.81 -8.33
CA ALA A 96 3.45 -12.94 -6.92
C ALA A 96 4.86 -12.36 -6.67
N ALA A 97 5.79 -12.56 -7.60
CA ALA A 97 7.15 -12.01 -7.49
C ALA A 97 7.21 -10.47 -7.59
N SER A 98 6.19 -9.84 -8.19
CA SER A 98 6.07 -8.38 -8.23
C SER A 98 5.51 -7.82 -6.91
N VAL A 99 4.61 -8.58 -6.28
CA VAL A 99 4.09 -8.29 -4.93
C VAL A 99 5.26 -8.30 -3.94
N GLU A 100 6.05 -9.38 -3.93
CA GLU A 100 7.21 -9.53 -3.04
C GLU A 100 8.27 -8.44 -3.26
N ARG A 101 8.60 -8.10 -4.51
CA ARG A 101 9.56 -7.00 -4.78
C ARG A 101 9.04 -5.64 -4.35
N MET A 102 7.75 -5.36 -4.53
CA MET A 102 7.15 -4.09 -4.09
C MET A 102 7.20 -3.99 -2.56
N TRP A 103 6.82 -5.05 -1.83
CA TRP A 103 6.86 -5.05 -0.37
C TRP A 103 8.27 -5.15 0.20
N SER A 104 9.20 -5.84 -0.47
CA SER A 104 10.62 -5.83 -0.13
C SER A 104 11.20 -4.43 -0.25
N SER A 105 10.86 -3.68 -1.32
CA SER A 105 11.27 -2.28 -1.47
C SER A 105 10.64 -1.37 -0.40
N MET A 106 9.40 -1.65 0.00
CA MET A 106 8.69 -0.95 1.06
C MET A 106 9.28 -1.24 2.46
N GLY A 107 9.66 -2.50 2.71
CA GLY A 107 10.29 -2.97 3.95
C GLY A 107 11.76 -2.56 4.06
N PHE A 108 12.50 -2.53 2.95
CA PHE A 108 13.89 -2.06 2.88
C PHE A 108 14.05 -0.60 3.36
N LEU A 109 13.03 0.23 3.13
CA LEU A 109 12.98 1.60 3.65
C LEU A 109 12.75 1.66 5.17
N HIS A 110 12.21 0.60 5.79
CA HIS A 110 12.11 0.45 7.25
C HIS A 110 13.32 -0.24 7.89
N THR A 111 14.14 -0.98 7.14
CA THR A 111 15.27 -1.76 7.69
C THR A 111 16.65 -1.11 7.47
N ASN A 112 16.74 0.13 6.97
CA ASN A 112 18.01 0.87 6.88
C ASN A 112 18.47 1.44 8.23
N ARG A 113 18.44 0.63 9.29
CA ARG A 113 19.13 0.93 10.56
C ARG A 113 19.79 -0.28 11.22
N HIS A 114 19.94 -1.42 10.54
CA HIS A 114 20.58 -2.59 11.16
C HIS A 114 21.58 -3.33 10.28
N ASN A 115 22.45 -2.60 9.59
CA ASN A 115 23.82 -3.09 9.37
C ASN A 115 24.79 -2.21 10.17
N ARG A 116 24.92 -2.55 11.46
CA ARG A 116 26.06 -2.20 12.30
C ARG A 116 27.29 -2.82 11.65
N LEU A 117 28.08 -2.04 10.92
CA LEU A 117 29.49 -2.38 10.73
C LEU A 117 30.19 -2.11 12.07
N ASN A 118 30.06 -3.03 13.02
CA ASN A 118 31.10 -3.20 14.02
C ASN A 118 32.23 -3.97 13.32
N VAL A 119 33.09 -3.23 12.62
CA VAL A 119 34.41 -3.71 12.22
C VAL A 119 35.28 -3.69 13.47
N SER A 120 35.04 -4.63 14.37
CA SER A 120 35.97 -4.97 15.43
C SER A 120 36.09 -6.49 15.50
N SER A 121 37.16 -6.94 14.82
CA SER A 121 38.01 -8.07 15.19
C SER A 121 37.79 -9.41 14.48
N ILE A 122 38.91 -9.86 13.88
CA ILE A 122 39.38 -11.23 13.64
C ILE A 122 39.19 -11.79 12.23
N ASN A 123 40.26 -11.72 11.43
CA ASN A 123 40.89 -12.96 10.95
C ASN A 123 42.43 -12.83 10.98
N LYS A 124 43.03 -13.71 11.79
CA LYS A 124 44.46 -14.02 11.89
C LYS A 124 45.03 -14.46 10.54
N PHE A 125 46.23 -13.99 10.24
CA PHE A 125 47.28 -14.82 9.62
C PHE A 125 48.37 -15.02 10.68
#